data_AF-A0AB35R8Q3-F1
#
_entry.id   AF-A0AB35R8Q3-F1
#
_cell.length_a   1.000
_cell.length_b   1.000
_cell.length_c   1.000
_cell.angle_alpha   90.00
_cell.angle_beta   90.00
_cell.angle_gamma   90.00
#
_symmetry.space_group_name_H-M   'P 1'
#
loop_
_entity.id
_entity.type
_entity.pdbx_description
1 polymer ?
#
loop_
_entity_poly.entity_id
_entity_poly.type
_entity_poly.pdbx_seq_one_letter_code
_entity_poly.pdbx_strand_id
1 'polypeptide(L)'
;QVLAQANRHPYTLLPVRMVRQRTSAGTVFLRWQEMGTRQMGVNVWSSLLTDPRTPESLLQDLHAMEQQRVALNMQISLVHSIGRQAAECAEKMAQADAVYAERLQQINQSRVANVSQE
;
A
#
# COMPACT_ATOMS: atom_id res chain seq x y z
N GLN A 1 7.05 10.32 12.81
CA GLN A 1 6.54 8.98 12.45
C GLN A 1 7.73 8.03 12.28
N VAL A 2 7.57 6.73 12.55
CA VAL A 2 8.62 5.68 12.76
C VAL A 2 9.95 5.86 11.99
N LEU A 3 9.92 6.21 10.70
CA LEU A 3 11.12 6.45 9.91
C LEU A 3 11.99 7.59 10.45
N ALA A 4 11.38 8.68 10.91
CA ALA A 4 12.08 9.80 11.52
C ALA A 4 12.68 9.41 12.89
N GLN A 5 12.07 8.48 13.62
CA GLN A 5 12.62 7.95 14.87
C GLN A 5 13.82 7.03 14.58
N ALA A 6 13.68 6.12 13.61
CA ALA A 6 14.75 5.22 13.18
C ALA A 6 15.96 5.94 12.57
N ASN A 7 15.78 7.19 12.11
CA ASN A 7 16.83 8.05 11.57
C ASN A 7 17.45 9.01 12.61
N ARG A 8 17.20 8.81 13.91
CA ARG A 8 17.82 9.59 15.00
C ARG A 8 18.91 8.79 15.70
N HIS A 9 19.86 9.49 16.31
CA HIS A 9 20.79 8.88 17.28
C HIS A 9 19.99 8.32 18.47
N PRO A 10 20.35 7.16 19.04
CA PRO A 10 21.49 6.30 18.67
C PRO A 10 21.17 5.26 17.59
N TYR A 11 19.92 5.16 17.10
CA TYR A 11 19.52 4.20 16.06
C TYR A 11 20.33 4.35 14.76
N THR A 12 20.83 5.56 14.52
CA THR A 12 21.72 5.84 13.38
C THR A 12 23.12 5.24 13.51
N LEU A 13 23.43 4.52 14.57
CA LEU A 13 24.67 3.76 14.71
C LEU A 13 24.49 2.26 14.44
N LEU A 14 23.23 1.79 14.37
CA LEU A 14 22.93 0.38 14.15
C LEU A 14 23.24 -0.01 12.70
N PRO A 15 23.68 -1.26 12.47
CA PRO A 15 23.96 -1.78 11.13
C PRO A 15 22.66 -2.07 10.34
N VAL A 16 21.49 -1.88 10.96
CA VAL A 16 20.19 -2.11 10.35
C VAL A 16 19.42 -0.80 10.29
N ARG A 17 18.75 -0.52 9.17
CA ARG A 17 17.97 0.71 8.96
C ARG A 17 16.57 0.43 8.47
N MET A 18 15.65 1.31 8.88
CA MET A 18 14.35 1.38 8.27
C MET A 18 14.44 2.21 6.98
N VAL A 19 14.05 1.62 5.86
CA VAL A 19 14.11 2.23 4.53
C VAL A 19 12.74 2.20 3.86
N ARG A 20 12.56 3.09 2.88
CA ARG A 20 11.39 3.10 2.00
C ARG A 20 11.68 2.25 0.77
N GLN A 21 10.79 1.33 0.44
CA GLN A 21 10.83 0.54 -0.79
C GLN A 21 9.61 0.84 -1.65
N ARG A 22 9.86 1.37 -2.85
CA ARG A 22 8.82 1.58 -3.86
C ARG A 22 8.52 0.26 -4.58
N THR A 23 7.23 -0.02 -4.81
CA THR A 23 6.78 -1.16 -5.61
C THR A 23 6.38 -0.71 -7.02
N SER A 24 6.29 -1.67 -7.95
CA SER A 24 5.75 -1.43 -9.29
C SER A 24 4.28 -0.97 -9.27
N ALA A 25 3.53 -1.34 -8.23
CA ALA A 25 2.15 -0.91 -8.01
C ALA A 25 2.03 0.53 -7.46
N GLY A 26 3.13 1.29 -7.40
CA GLY A 26 3.12 2.70 -6.97
C GLY A 26 3.07 2.91 -5.45
N THR A 27 2.95 1.86 -4.64
CA THR A 27 3.00 1.96 -3.18
C THR A 27 4.43 2.03 -2.65
N VAL A 28 4.59 2.62 -1.47
CA VAL A 28 5.88 2.72 -0.77
C VAL A 28 5.78 2.06 0.59
N PHE A 29 6.44 0.93 0.77
CA PHE A 29 6.48 0.20 2.03
C PHE A 29 7.72 0.54 2.84
N LEU A 30 7.63 0.36 4.16
CA LEU A 30 8.78 0.42 5.05
C LEU A 30 9.38 -0.98 5.22
N ARG A 31 10.70 -1.08 5.16
CA ARG A 31 11.44 -2.34 5.40
C ARG A 31 12.66 -2.11 6.27
N TRP A 32 13.01 -3.11 7.06
CA TRP A 32 14.34 -3.21 7.63
C TRP A 32 15.33 -3.66 6.56
N GLN A 33 16.53 -3.08 6.58
CA GLN A 33 17.61 -3.39 5.67
C GLN A 33 18.93 -3.38 6.43
N GLU A 34 19.76 -4.39 6.21
CA GLU A 34 21.13 -4.39 6.70
C GLU A 34 22.01 -3.50 5.81
N MET A 35 22.79 -2.63 6.44
CA MET A 35 23.68 -1.70 5.79
C MET A 35 24.89 -2.44 5.22
N GLY A 36 25.23 -2.15 3.96
CA GLY A 36 26.32 -2.82 3.25
C GLY A 36 25.94 -4.16 2.63
N THR A 37 24.73 -4.68 2.89
CA THR A 37 24.22 -5.89 2.23
C THR A 37 22.88 -5.64 1.55
N ARG A 38 22.37 -6.65 0.83
CA ARG A 38 21.01 -6.65 0.26
C ARG A 38 20.00 -7.38 1.17
N GLN A 39 20.40 -7.76 2.39
CA GLN A 39 19.49 -8.44 3.31
C GLN A 39 18.43 -7.47 3.80
N MET A 40 17.18 -7.93 3.83
CA MET A 40 16.03 -7.11 4.18
C MET A 40 14.97 -7.92 4.92
N GLY A 41 14.04 -7.19 5.54
CA GLY A 41 12.86 -7.77 6.17
C GLY A 41 13.04 -8.01 7.65
N VAL A 42 12.02 -8.63 8.26
CA VAL A 42 11.92 -8.81 9.72
C VAL A 42 13.08 -9.64 10.29
N ASN A 43 13.66 -10.55 9.51
CA ASN A 43 14.78 -11.38 9.97
C ASN A 43 16.01 -10.55 10.35
N VAL A 44 16.29 -9.48 9.59
CA VAL A 44 17.42 -8.58 9.89
C VAL A 44 17.18 -7.83 11.21
N TRP A 45 15.95 -7.38 11.44
CA TRP A 45 15.55 -6.79 12.73
C TRP A 45 15.58 -7.80 13.89
N SER A 46 15.13 -9.04 13.65
CA SER A 46 15.17 -10.09 14.66
C SER A 46 16.60 -10.40 15.08
N SER A 47 17.52 -10.54 14.12
CA SER A 47 18.94 -10.75 14.39
C SER A 47 19.54 -9.61 15.19
N LEU A 48 19.18 -8.36 14.88
CA LEU A 48 19.59 -7.19 15.66
C LEU A 48 19.11 -7.27 17.12
N LEU A 49 17.85 -7.65 17.36
CA LEU A 49 17.31 -7.76 18.72
C LEU A 49 17.98 -8.86 19.54
N THR A 50 18.40 -9.95 18.89
CA THR A 50 19.05 -11.09 19.55
C THR A 50 20.56 -10.93 19.69
N ASP A 51 21.17 -9.94 19.04
CA ASP A 51 22.61 -9.69 19.13
C ASP A 51 22.97 -9.17 20.52
N PRO A 52 23.85 -9.84 21.28
CA PRO A 52 24.27 -9.40 22.62
C PRO A 52 24.94 -8.01 22.63
N ARG A 53 25.39 -7.51 21.47
CA ARG A 53 25.97 -6.17 21.34
C ARG A 53 24.92 -5.07 21.24
N THR A 54 23.65 -5.41 21.01
CA THR A 54 22.56 -4.45 20.98
C THR A 54 22.24 -4.00 22.41
N PRO A 55 22.35 -2.70 22.73
CA PRO A 55 22.06 -2.22 24.08
C PRO A 55 20.60 -2.48 24.48
N GLU A 56 20.40 -3.01 25.68
CA GLU A 56 19.06 -3.33 26.22
C GLU A 56 18.11 -2.13 26.20
N SER A 57 18.65 -0.94 26.49
CA SER A 57 17.92 0.33 26.45
C SER A 57 17.25 0.65 25.09
N LEU A 58 17.69 0.03 23.99
CA LEU A 58 17.12 0.24 22.66
C LEU A 58 16.07 -0.80 22.29
N LEU A 59 15.98 -1.93 23.02
CA LEU A 59 15.14 -3.07 22.63
C LEU A 59 13.65 -2.70 22.61
N GLN A 60 13.18 -1.97 23.62
CA GLN A 60 11.78 -1.55 23.71
C GLN A 60 11.39 -0.67 22.51
N ASP A 61 12.23 0.31 22.17
CA ASP A 61 11.97 1.22 21.06
C ASP A 61 12.07 0.50 19.71
N LEU A 62 13.06 -0.38 19.51
CA LEU A 62 13.17 -1.19 18.30
C LEU A 62 11.97 -2.13 18.11
N HIS A 63 11.42 -2.67 19.19
CA HIS A 63 10.18 -3.43 19.16
C HIS A 63 8.97 -2.56 18.77
N ALA A 64 8.80 -1.40 19.39
CA ALA A 64 7.74 -0.46 19.03
C ALA A 64 7.84 -0.01 17.56
N MET A 65 9.07 0.22 17.05
CA MET A 65 9.29 0.56 15.65
C MET A 65 8.83 -0.55 14.70
N GLU A 66 9.06 -1.82 15.03
CA GLU A 66 8.59 -2.93 14.20
C GLU A 66 7.05 -3.01 14.20
N GLN A 67 6.41 -2.86 15.37
CA GLN A 67 4.94 -2.81 15.44
C GLN A 67 4.37 -1.67 14.59
N GLN A 68 4.97 -0.47 14.66
CA GLN A 68 4.56 0.67 13.83
C GLN A 68 4.78 0.41 12.34
N ARG A 69 5.89 -0.22 11.95
CA ARG A 69 6.17 -0.59 10.55
C ARG A 69 5.13 -1.58 10.02
N VAL A 70 4.78 -2.60 10.80
CA VAL A 70 3.74 -3.58 10.47
C VAL A 70 2.39 -2.87 10.26
N ALA A 71 1.98 -2.03 11.21
CA ALA A 71 0.71 -1.30 11.13
C ALA A 71 0.66 -0.35 9.92
N LEU A 72 1.72 0.42 9.67
CA LEU A 72 1.79 1.34 8.52
C LEU A 72 1.75 0.59 7.19
N ASN A 73 2.51 -0.50 7.08
CA ASN A 73 2.48 -1.32 5.85
C ASN A 73 1.11 -1.95 5.64
N MET A 74 0.42 -2.40 6.68
CA MET A 74 -0.96 -2.88 6.58
C MET A 74 -1.89 -1.77 6.07
N GLN A 75 -1.81 -0.56 6.65
CA GLN A 75 -2.62 0.58 6.23
C GLN A 75 -2.38 0.96 4.75
N ILE A 76 -1.12 0.96 4.30
CA ILE A 76 -0.76 1.18 2.89
C ILE A 76 -1.43 0.15 1.99
N SER A 77 -1.35 -1.14 2.34
CA SER A 77 -1.97 -2.23 1.57
C SER A 77 -3.49 -2.10 1.49
N LEU A 78 -4.13 -1.74 2.60
CA LEU A 78 -5.57 -1.54 2.68
C LEU A 78 -6.01 -0.36 1.81
N VAL A 79 -5.42 0.82 2.00
CA VAL A 79 -5.76 2.03 1.23
C VAL A 79 -5.58 1.80 -0.26
N HIS A 80 -4.47 1.18 -0.66
CA HIS A 80 -4.23 0.86 -2.06
C HIS A 80 -5.27 -0.12 -2.63
N SER A 81 -5.68 -1.12 -1.86
CA SER A 81 -6.68 -2.10 -2.31
C SER A 81 -8.07 -1.49 -2.42
N ILE A 82 -8.48 -0.68 -1.44
CA ILE A 82 -9.75 0.06 -1.46
C ILE A 82 -9.78 1.01 -2.66
N GLY A 83 -8.69 1.75 -2.90
CA GLY A 83 -8.60 2.67 -4.04
C GLY A 83 -8.80 1.98 -5.39
N ARG A 84 -8.17 0.81 -5.60
CA ARG A 84 -8.38 0.01 -6.82
C ARG A 84 -9.81 -0.48 -6.94
N GLN A 85 -10.36 -1.03 -5.86
CA GLN A 85 -11.75 -1.51 -5.85
C GLN A 85 -12.75 -0.39 -6.14
N ALA A 86 -12.52 0.81 -5.61
CA ALA A 86 -13.36 1.97 -5.89
C ALA A 86 -13.30 2.38 -7.37
N ALA A 87 -12.12 2.38 -8.00
CA ALA A 87 -11.97 2.67 -9.42
C ALA A 87 -12.66 1.62 -10.30
N GLU A 88 -12.45 0.33 -10.01
CA GLU A 88 -13.10 -0.77 -10.74
C GLU A 88 -14.63 -0.73 -10.57
N CYS A 89 -15.12 -0.34 -9.39
CA CYS A 89 -16.54 -0.17 -9.13
C CYS A 89 -17.13 0.94 -10.01
N ALA A 90 -16.50 2.11 -10.04
CA ALA A 90 -16.94 3.24 -10.85
C ALA A 90 -16.99 2.89 -12.35
N GLU A 91 -15.98 2.18 -12.86
CA GLU A 91 -15.93 1.71 -14.24
C GLU A 91 -17.09 0.75 -14.56
N LYS A 92 -17.34 -0.22 -13.69
CA LYS A 92 -18.46 -1.18 -13.86
C LYS A 92 -19.83 -0.51 -13.79
N MET A 93 -20.00 0.49 -12.92
CA MET A 93 -21.23 1.29 -12.86
C MET A 93 -21.44 2.07 -14.16
N ALA A 94 -20.41 2.77 -14.64
CA ALA A 94 -20.49 3.51 -15.90
C ALA A 94 -20.80 2.59 -17.10
N GLN A 95 -20.23 1.38 -17.12
CA GLN A 95 -20.54 0.38 -18.15
C GLN A 95 -22.01 -0.07 -18.08
N ALA A 96 -22.56 -0.28 -16.88
CA ALA A 96 -23.96 -0.64 -16.71
C ALA A 96 -24.90 0.48 -17.22
N ASP A 97 -24.58 1.74 -16.88
CA ASP A 97 -25.33 2.91 -17.34
C ASP A 97 -25.29 3.03 -18.87
N ALA A 98 -24.12 2.81 -19.50
CA ALA A 98 -23.96 2.85 -20.95
C ALA A 98 -24.83 1.79 -21.65
N VAL A 99 -24.81 0.54 -21.17
CA VAL A 99 -25.63 -0.55 -21.72
C VAL A 99 -27.13 -0.21 -21.60
N TYR A 100 -27.56 0.33 -20.47
CA TYR A 100 -28.94 0.74 -20.27
C TYR A 100 -29.35 1.88 -21.21
N ALA A 101 -28.53 2.93 -21.32
CA ALA A 101 -28.79 4.07 -22.19
C ALA A 101 -28.85 3.67 -23.67
N GLU A 102 -27.94 2.80 -24.12
CA GLU A 102 -27.95 2.26 -25.48
C GLU A 102 -29.27 1.55 -25.80
N ARG A 103 -29.75 0.72 -24.87
CA ARG A 103 -31.03 0.02 -25.05
C ARG A 103 -32.22 0.99 -25.18
N LEU A 104 -32.25 2.06 -24.38
CA LEU A 104 -33.30 3.08 -24.49
C LEU A 104 -33.25 3.81 -25.83
N GLN A 105 -32.06 4.14 -26.32
CA GLN A 105 -31.88 4.79 -27.62
C GLN A 105 -32.40 3.91 -28.76
N GLN A 106 -32.09 2.62 -28.75
CA GLN A 106 -32.60 1.65 -29.73
C GLN A 106 -34.13 1.62 -29.75
N ILE A 107 -34.77 1.53 -28.58
CA ILE A 107 -36.24 1.54 -28.46
C ILE A 107 -36.82 2.83 -29.02
N ASN A 108 -36.22 3.98 -28.71
CA ASN A 108 -36.69 5.26 -29.21
C ASN A 108 -36.57 5.38 -30.74
N GLN A 109 -35.45 4.92 -31.30
CA GLN A 109 -35.25 4.89 -32.76
C GLN A 109 -36.28 3.99 -33.45
N SER A 110 -36.55 2.80 -32.91
CA SER A 110 -37.60 1.91 -33.45
C SER A 110 -38.99 2.53 -33.39
N ARG A 111 -39.32 3.26 -32.31
CA ARG A 111 -40.59 3.97 -32.19
C ARG A 111 -40.74 5.07 -33.23
N VAL A 112 -39.71 5.89 -33.43
CA VAL A 112 -39.72 6.98 -34.42
C VAL A 112 -39.83 6.43 -35.85
N ALA A 113 -39.13 5.33 -36.14
CA ALA A 113 -39.22 4.67 -37.44
C ALA A 113 -40.64 4.17 -37.75
N ASN A 114 -41.34 3.59 -36.76
CA ASN A 114 -42.71 3.10 -36.95
C ASN A 114 -43.73 4.24 -37.18
N VAL A 115 -43.60 5.37 -36.49
CA VAL A 115 -44.51 6.53 -36.66
C VAL A 115 -44.30 7.23 -38.02
N SER A 116 -43.10 7.12 -38.61
CA SER A 116 -42.80 7.74 -39.91
C SER A 116 -43.31 6.91 -41.10
N GLN A 117 -43.87 5.72 -40.86
CA GLN A 117 -44.42 4.81 -41.88
C GLN A 117 -45.96 4.79 -41.91
N GLU A 118 -46.61 5.48 -40.97
CA GLU A 118 -48.06 5.75 -40.96
C GLU A 118 -48.38 7.12 -41.54
#